data_AF-A0A661CIX6-F1
#
_entry.id   AF-A0A661CIX6-F1
#
_cell.length_a   1.000
_cell.length_b   1.000
_cell.length_c   1.000
_cell.angle_alpha   90.00
_cell.angle_beta   90.00
_cell.angle_gamma   90.00
#
_symmetry.space_group_name_H-M   'P 1'
#
loop_
_entity.id
_entity.type
_entity.pdbx_description
1 polymer ?
#
loop_
_entity_poly.entity_id
_entity_poly.type
_entity_poly.pdbx_seq_one_letter_code
_entity_poly.pdbx_strand_id
1 'polypeptide(L)'
;MDHDELADCNQSHWQVRLDRCLIVLGMARVEPTSTTKSASWKIAIASKLKRECSVTNAWLTASLAMGVPKAVSSQVGRYRRDHEVSCKLAAWLRKIEH
;
A
#
# COMPACT_ATOMS: atom_id res chain seq x y z
N MET A 1 -28.52 0.69 -9.95
CA MET A 1 -27.25 1.31 -9.52
C MET A 1 -26.34 0.13 -9.24
N ASP A 2 -25.54 -0.19 -10.24
CA ASP A 2 -24.84 -1.47 -10.34
C ASP A 2 -23.63 -1.48 -9.41
N HIS A 3 -23.45 -2.58 -8.68
CA HIS A 3 -22.36 -2.74 -7.72
C HIS A 3 -20.97 -2.73 -8.38
N ASP A 4 -20.90 -2.90 -9.70
CA ASP A 4 -19.66 -3.03 -10.46
C ASP A 4 -18.98 -1.67 -10.73
N GLU A 5 -19.77 -0.61 -10.99
CA GLU A 5 -19.23 0.73 -11.26
C GLU A 5 -18.53 1.35 -10.02
N LEU A 6 -19.00 0.99 -8.82
CA LEU A 6 -18.37 1.39 -7.57
C LEU A 6 -17.00 0.71 -7.34
N ALA A 7 -16.83 -0.51 -7.85
CA ALA A 7 -15.58 -1.25 -7.69
C ALA A 7 -14.47 -0.71 -8.61
N ASP A 8 -14.82 -0.27 -9.83
CA ASP A 8 -13.87 0.34 -10.77
C ASP A 8 -13.40 1.73 -10.32
N CYS A 9 -14.35 2.58 -9.91
CA CYS A 9 -14.04 3.93 -9.41
C CYS A 9 -13.12 3.89 -8.18
N ASN A 10 -13.33 2.91 -7.30
CA ASN A 10 -12.46 2.68 -6.16
C ASN A 10 -11.04 2.25 -6.56
N GLN A 11 -10.88 1.35 -7.53
CA GLN A 11 -9.56 0.90 -7.96
C GLN A 11 -8.73 2.04 -8.57
N SER A 12 -9.36 2.89 -9.39
CA SER A 12 -8.72 4.10 -9.91
C SER A 12 -8.27 5.04 -8.79
N HIS A 13 -9.13 5.24 -7.78
CA HIS A 13 -8.82 6.06 -6.61
C HIS A 13 -7.69 5.48 -5.74
N TRP A 14 -7.59 4.14 -5.65
CA TRP A 14 -6.51 3.43 -4.98
C TRP A 14 -5.19 3.58 -5.73
N GLN A 15 -5.22 3.49 -7.06
CA GLN A 15 -4.05 3.63 -7.92
C GLN A 15 -3.43 5.02 -7.79
N VAL A 16 -4.24 6.09 -7.83
CA VAL A 16 -3.76 7.46 -7.59
C VAL A 16 -3.16 7.62 -6.19
N ARG A 17 -3.80 7.01 -5.18
CA ARG A 17 -3.29 6.78 -3.80
C ARG A 17 -1.86 6.29 -3.79
N LEU A 18 -1.68 5.15 -4.43
CA LEU A 18 -0.44 4.40 -4.47
C LEU A 18 0.64 5.18 -5.21
N ASP A 19 0.32 5.76 -6.37
CA ASP A 19 1.26 6.55 -7.17
C ASP A 19 1.80 7.75 -6.40
N ARG A 20 0.93 8.52 -5.72
CA ARG A 20 1.38 9.62 -4.85
C ARG A 20 2.32 9.15 -3.75
N CYS A 21 2.00 8.05 -3.09
CA CYS A 21 2.86 7.49 -2.06
C CYS A 21 4.22 7.05 -2.63
N LEU A 22 4.23 6.44 -3.82
CA LEU A 22 5.46 6.04 -4.52
C LEU A 22 6.31 7.26 -4.90
N ILE A 23 5.70 8.32 -5.44
CA ILE A 23 6.39 9.55 -5.82
C ILE A 23 7.05 10.18 -4.60
N VAL A 24 6.31 10.34 -3.50
CA VAL A 24 6.86 10.97 -2.29
C VAL A 24 7.98 10.14 -1.66
N LEU A 25 7.88 8.81 -1.75
CA LEU A 25 8.94 7.92 -1.28
C LEU A 25 10.12 7.81 -2.26
N GLY A 26 10.05 8.43 -3.44
CA GLY A 26 11.04 8.29 -4.50
C GLY A 26 11.06 6.90 -5.15
N MET A 27 10.03 6.08 -4.90
CA MET A 27 9.93 4.69 -5.35
C MET A 27 9.10 4.54 -6.64
N ALA A 28 8.65 5.63 -7.24
CA ALA A 28 7.87 5.60 -8.49
C ALA A 28 8.60 4.93 -9.66
N ARG A 29 9.94 4.98 -9.68
CA ARG A 29 10.77 4.31 -10.68
C ARG A 29 11.26 2.92 -10.24
N VAL A 30 10.97 2.51 -9.01
CA VAL A 30 11.45 1.23 -8.48
C VAL A 30 10.46 0.15 -8.83
N GLU A 31 10.90 -0.83 -9.59
CA GLU A 31 10.05 -1.96 -9.92
C GLU A 31 9.66 -2.72 -8.64
N PRO A 32 8.35 -2.95 -8.42
CA PRO A 32 7.90 -3.70 -7.25
C PRO A 32 8.43 -5.13 -7.28
N THR A 33 8.71 -5.71 -8.46
CA THR A 33 9.33 -7.04 -8.60
C THR A 33 10.80 -7.06 -8.18
N SER A 34 11.52 -5.94 -8.36
CA SER A 34 12.96 -5.83 -8.06
C SER A 34 13.26 -5.67 -6.57
N THR A 35 12.24 -5.50 -5.72
CA THR A 35 12.38 -5.32 -4.28
C THR A 35 11.71 -6.46 -3.54
N THR A 36 12.24 -6.79 -2.36
CA THR A 36 11.71 -7.88 -1.53
C THR A 36 10.20 -7.75 -1.31
N LYS A 37 9.50 -8.87 -1.31
CA LYS A 37 8.04 -8.95 -1.06
C LYS A 37 7.65 -8.32 0.29
N SER A 38 8.60 -8.23 1.22
CA SER A 38 8.47 -7.65 2.56
C SER A 38 9.18 -6.29 2.71
N ALA A 39 9.45 -5.58 1.61
CA ALA A 39 10.14 -4.29 1.69
C ALA A 39 9.33 -3.30 2.54
N SER A 40 10.00 -2.58 3.44
CA SER A 40 9.35 -1.73 4.44
C SER A 40 8.45 -0.67 3.81
N TRP A 41 8.87 -0.10 2.67
CA TRP A 41 8.07 0.88 1.93
C TRP A 41 6.76 0.29 1.37
N LYS A 42 6.76 -0.97 0.89
CA LYS A 42 5.54 -1.64 0.42
C LYS A 42 4.54 -1.86 1.54
N ILE A 43 5.02 -2.35 2.69
CA ILE A 43 4.17 -2.60 3.85
C ILE A 43 3.65 -1.27 4.44
N ALA A 44 4.46 -0.22 4.42
CA ALA A 44 4.05 1.14 4.82
C ALA A 44 2.93 1.68 3.93
N ILE A 45 3.09 1.61 2.60
CA ILE A 45 2.08 2.04 1.63
C ILE A 45 0.80 1.21 1.81
N ALA A 46 0.93 -0.11 1.93
CA ALA A 46 -0.21 -1.01 2.14
C ALA A 46 -0.99 -0.68 3.42
N SER A 47 -0.29 -0.40 4.52
CA SER A 47 -0.91 0.00 5.79
C SER A 47 -1.69 1.31 5.63
N LYS A 48 -1.12 2.33 4.95
CA LYS A 48 -1.78 3.62 4.70
C LYS A 48 -2.99 3.47 3.80
N LEU A 49 -2.86 2.79 2.66
CA LEU A 49 -3.97 2.57 1.72
C LEU A 49 -5.13 1.81 2.35
N LYS A 50 -4.85 0.79 3.19
CA LYS A 50 -5.93 0.09 3.92
C LYS A 50 -6.66 0.99 4.91
N ARG A 51 -5.98 1.99 5.49
CA ARG A 51 -6.58 2.93 6.43
C ARG A 51 -7.38 4.03 5.73
N GLU A 52 -6.90 4.52 4.59
CA GLU A 52 -7.52 5.67 3.90
C GLU A 52 -8.52 5.30 2.80
N CYS A 53 -8.35 4.12 2.18
CA CYS A 53 -9.10 3.74 0.99
C CYS A 53 -9.75 2.35 1.09
N SER A 54 -9.64 1.68 2.23
CA SER A 54 -10.19 0.34 2.45
C SER A 54 -9.82 -0.64 1.32
N VAL A 55 -8.59 -0.54 0.81
CA VAL A 55 -8.13 -1.37 -0.31
C VAL A 55 -8.15 -2.86 0.01
N THR A 56 -8.42 -3.69 -0.99
CA THR A 56 -8.41 -5.14 -0.82
C THR A 56 -6.98 -5.69 -0.82
N ASN A 57 -6.76 -6.77 -0.05
CA ASN A 57 -5.46 -7.44 -0.04
C ASN A 57 -5.10 -7.99 -1.44
N ALA A 58 -6.11 -8.40 -2.24
CA ALA A 58 -5.92 -8.87 -3.61
C ALA A 58 -5.35 -7.77 -4.51
N TRP A 59 -5.92 -6.57 -4.45
CA TRP A 59 -5.42 -5.42 -5.21
C TRP A 59 -3.99 -5.06 -4.78
N LEU A 60 -3.72 -5.01 -3.47
CA LEU A 60 -2.36 -4.77 -2.95
C LEU A 60 -1.33 -5.80 -3.44
N THR A 61 -1.71 -7.08 -3.54
CA THR A 61 -0.81 -8.12 -4.05
C THR A 61 -0.50 -7.92 -5.53
N ALA A 62 -1.49 -7.52 -6.33
CA ALA A 62 -1.33 -7.23 -7.74
C ALA A 62 -0.48 -5.96 -7.96
N SER A 63 -0.80 -4.87 -7.28
CA SER A 63 -0.16 -3.55 -7.50
C SER A 63 1.25 -3.45 -6.92
N LEU A 64 1.55 -4.11 -5.80
CA LEU A 64 2.87 -4.03 -5.13
C LEU A 64 3.70 -5.31 -5.26
N ALA A 65 3.25 -6.26 -6.09
CA ALA A 65 3.82 -7.60 -6.23
C ALA A 65 4.05 -8.29 -4.87
N MET A 66 3.16 -8.02 -3.91
CA MET A 66 3.27 -8.51 -2.54
C MET A 66 2.70 -9.93 -2.43
N GLY A 67 3.45 -10.92 -2.89
CA GLY A 67 3.19 -12.34 -2.63
C GLY A 67 1.70 -12.73 -2.60
N VAL A 68 1.27 -13.39 -1.52
CA VAL A 68 -0.12 -13.83 -1.34
C VAL A 68 -0.89 -12.89 -0.40
N PRO A 69 -2.19 -12.64 -0.63
CA PRO A 69 -2.99 -11.69 0.16
C PRO A 69 -3.04 -12.03 1.65
N LYS A 70 -2.99 -13.33 1.98
CA LYS A 70 -2.92 -13.81 3.36
C LYS A 70 -1.60 -13.42 4.04
N ALA A 71 -0.49 -13.44 3.30
CA ALA A 71 0.81 -12.96 3.78
C ALA A 71 0.81 -11.45 3.98
N VAL A 72 0.17 -10.68 3.09
CA VAL A 72 0.04 -9.22 3.24
C VAL A 72 -0.66 -8.85 4.54
N SER A 73 -1.76 -9.53 4.88
CA SER A 73 -2.45 -9.25 6.15
C SER A 73 -1.57 -9.51 7.37
N SER A 74 -0.82 -10.61 7.37
CA SER A 74 0.13 -10.94 8.44
C SER A 74 1.32 -9.96 8.49
N GLN A 75 1.87 -9.57 7.33
CA GLN A 75 2.98 -8.63 7.22
C GLN A 75 2.59 -7.23 7.67
N VAL A 76 1.44 -6.72 7.21
CA VAL A 76 0.89 -5.42 7.64
C VAL A 76 0.58 -5.45 9.15
N GLY A 77 -0.04 -6.52 9.64
CA GLY A 77 -0.34 -6.67 11.08
C GLY A 77 0.90 -6.74 11.95
N ARG A 78 1.95 -7.42 11.50
CA ARG A 78 3.25 -7.47 12.20
C ARG A 78 3.98 -6.14 12.12
N TYR A 79 4.01 -5.51 10.94
CA TYR A 79 4.60 -4.21 10.72
C TYR A 79 3.96 -3.13 11.59
N ARG A 80 2.62 -3.10 11.68
CA ARG A 80 1.91 -2.13 12.52
C ARG A 80 2.27 -2.24 13.99
N ARG A 81 2.49 -3.46 14.49
CA ARG A 81 2.87 -3.70 15.89
C ARG A 81 4.33 -3.38 16.18
N ASP A 82 5.22 -3.74 15.27
CA ASP A 82 6.66 -3.86 15.57
C ASP A 82 7.50 -2.78 14.88
N HIS A 83 7.13 -2.40 13.65
CA HIS A 83 7.96 -1.57 12.78
C HIS A 83 7.35 -0.21 12.43
N GLU A 84 6.04 -0.01 12.57
CA GLU A 84 5.39 1.23 12.12
C GLU A 84 5.87 2.47 12.88
N VAL A 85 6.11 2.33 14.19
CA VAL A 85 6.65 3.39 15.05
C VAL A 85 8.11 3.74 14.73
N SER A 86 8.90 2.77 14.27
CA SER A 86 10.32 2.96 13.94
C SER A 86 10.53 3.30 12.45
N CYS A 87 9.57 2.99 11.59
CA CYS A 87 9.72 3.17 10.16
C CYS A 87 9.52 4.63 9.77
N LYS A 88 10.63 5.30 9.45
CA LYS A 88 10.67 6.69 8.96
C LYS A 88 9.75 6.90 7.76
N LEU A 89 9.57 5.88 6.91
CA LEU A 89 8.69 5.93 5.74
C LEU A 89 7.21 6.06 6.14
N ALA A 90 6.77 5.35 7.18
CA ALA A 90 5.40 5.52 7.69
C ALA A 90 5.18 6.93 8.27
N ALA A 91 6.17 7.46 8.99
CA ALA A 91 6.11 8.83 9.50
C ALA A 91 6.06 9.86 8.36
N TRP A 92 6.84 9.66 7.30
CA TRP A 92 6.81 10.49 6.09
C TRP A 92 5.47 10.40 5.36
N LEU A 93 4.93 9.20 5.17
CA LEU A 93 3.64 8.98 4.54
C LEU A 93 2.46 9.59 5.32
N ARG A 94 2.56 9.69 6.65
CA ARG A 94 1.56 10.38 7.49
C ARG A 94 1.54 11.89 7.27
N LYS A 95 2.68 12.49 6.90
CA LYS A 95 2.76 13.93 6.60
C LYS A 95 2.17 14.29 5.23
N ILE A 96 1.92 13.30 4.39
CA ILE A 96 1.18 13.46 3.14
C ILE A 96 -0.32 13.41 3.50
N GLU A 97 -0.81 14.48 4.09
CA GLU A 97 -2.25 14.80 4.13
C GLU A 97 -2.67 15.46 2.81
N HIS A 98 -3.96 15.35 2.50
CA HIS A 98 -4.55 15.66 1.19
C HIS A 98 -4.43 17.13 0.79
#